data_AF-A0A8S4R5U3-F1
#
_entry.id   AF-A0A8S4R5U3-F1
#
_cell.length_a   1.000
_cell.length_b   1.000
_cell.length_c   1.000
_cell.angle_alpha   90.00
_cell.angle_beta   90.00
_cell.angle_gamma   90.00
#
_symmetry.space_group_name_H-M   'P 1'
#
loop_
_entity.id
_entity.type
_entity.pdbx_description
1 polymer ?
#
loop_
_entity_poly.entity_id
_entity_poly.type
_entity_poly.pdbx_seq_one_letter_code
_entity_poly.pdbx_strand_id
1 'polypeptide(L)'
;MQRNFAKYITILEDKIEEVQTDTRKTNFEMKNLPKKNNETEEDLMDIVLSLSNKIYCKIKKSDIRDMYRIRSLVISEQKENDV
;
A
#
# COMPACT_ATOMS: atom_id res chain seq x y z
N MET A 1 -8.86 44.27 -18.93
CA MET A 1 -9.58 43.16 -18.27
C MET A 1 -8.76 41.88 -18.47
N GLN A 2 -7.65 41.73 -17.76
CA GLN A 2 -6.75 40.57 -17.87
C GLN A 2 -6.21 40.24 -16.48
N ARG A 3 -5.93 38.95 -16.25
CA ARG A 3 -5.24 38.33 -15.11
C ARG A 3 -6.11 37.87 -13.93
N ASN A 4 -7.02 36.93 -14.16
CA ASN A 4 -7.46 36.00 -13.09
C ASN A 4 -7.50 34.53 -13.51
N PHE A 5 -7.31 34.20 -14.79
CA PHE A 5 -7.29 32.81 -15.26
C PHE A 5 -6.16 31.99 -14.64
N ALA A 6 -4.94 32.52 -14.55
CA ALA A 6 -3.82 31.81 -13.93
C ALA A 6 -4.11 31.44 -12.46
N LYS A 7 -4.66 32.38 -11.68
CA LYS A 7 -5.06 32.12 -10.28
C LYS A 7 -6.18 31.07 -10.19
N TYR A 8 -7.15 31.15 -11.09
CA TYR A 8 -8.24 30.19 -11.15
C TYR A 8 -7.75 28.79 -11.52
N ILE A 9 -6.80 28.69 -12.45
CA ILE A 9 -6.13 27.43 -12.83
C ILE A 9 -5.40 26.84 -11.63
N THR A 10 -4.59 27.62 -10.91
CA THR A 10 -3.89 27.14 -9.71
C THR A 10 -4.85 26.61 -8.65
N ILE A 11 -5.95 27.30 -8.38
CA ILE A 11 -6.97 26.83 -7.43
C ILE A 11 -7.59 25.50 -7.87
N LEU A 12 -7.76 25.29 -9.18
CA LEU A 12 -8.29 24.03 -9.70
C LEU A 12 -7.25 22.91 -9.63
N GLU A 13 -5.98 23.20 -9.90
CA GLU A 13 -4.87 22.25 -9.77
C GLU A 13 -4.71 21.79 -8.33
N ASP A 14 -4.71 22.71 -7.36
CA ASP A 14 -4.64 22.38 -5.93
C ASP A 14 -5.78 21.46 -5.50
N LYS A 15 -7.00 21.74 -5.95
CA LYS A 15 -8.18 20.89 -5.65
C LYS A 15 -8.07 19.50 -6.27
N ILE A 16 -7.51 19.40 -7.48
CA ILE A 16 -7.27 18.11 -8.13
C ILE A 16 -6.21 17.33 -7.34
N GLU A 17 -5.14 17.98 -6.91
CA GLU A 17 -4.08 17.35 -6.12
C GLU A 17 -4.60 16.87 -4.75
N GLU A 18 -5.41 17.67 -4.07
CA GLU A 18 -6.07 17.29 -2.81
C GLU A 18 -6.95 16.04 -2.99
N VAL A 19 -7.81 16.04 -4.01
CA VAL A 19 -8.65 14.87 -4.32
C VAL A 19 -7.81 13.65 -4.69
N GLN A 20 -6.76 13.80 -5.48
CA GLN A 20 -5.88 12.70 -5.85
C GLN A 20 -5.11 12.14 -4.64
N THR A 21 -4.70 13.01 -3.72
CA THR A 21 -4.00 12.62 -2.50
C THR A 21 -4.92 11.86 -1.56
N ASP A 22 -6.15 12.37 -1.35
CA ASP A 22 -7.15 11.72 -0.50
C ASP A 22 -7.67 10.40 -1.08
N THR A 23 -7.71 10.28 -2.41
CA THR A 23 -8.17 9.07 -3.09
C THR A 23 -7.07 8.01 -3.25
N ARG A 24 -5.80 8.33 -2.97
CA ARG A 24 -4.74 7.30 -2.96
C ARG A 24 -5.07 6.27 -1.89
N LYS A 25 -5.17 5.01 -2.32
CA LYS A 25 -5.32 3.88 -1.39
C LYS A 25 -4.22 3.93 -0.34
N THR A 26 -4.61 4.03 0.93
CA THR A 26 -3.71 3.88 2.06
C THR A 26 -3.25 2.43 2.10
N ASN A 27 -2.01 2.18 1.69
CA ASN A 27 -1.40 0.86 1.72
C ASN A 27 -0.37 0.80 2.86
N PHE A 28 -0.32 -0.33 3.55
CA PHE A 28 0.67 -0.59 4.59
C PHE A 28 1.46 -1.84 4.22
N GLU A 29 2.78 -1.69 4.04
CA GLU A 29 3.66 -2.80 3.68
C GLU A 29 4.50 -3.24 4.87
N MET A 30 4.43 -4.53 5.18
CA MET A 30 5.29 -5.15 6.18
C MET A 30 6.35 -6.01 5.50
N LYS A 31 7.62 -5.68 5.72
CA LYS A 31 8.77 -6.43 5.21
C LYS A 31 9.33 -7.36 6.29
N ASN A 32 10.02 -8.41 5.86
CA ASN A 32 10.70 -9.38 6.74
C ASN A 32 9.79 -10.15 7.71
N LEU A 33 8.51 -10.32 7.37
CA LEU A 33 7.63 -11.22 8.11
C LEU A 33 7.96 -12.68 7.79
N PRO A 34 8.25 -13.53 8.79
CA PRO A 34 8.49 -14.95 8.57
C PRO A 34 7.25 -15.58 7.91
N LYS A 35 7.48 -16.52 6.98
CA LYS A 35 6.40 -17.25 6.33
C LYS A 35 6.06 -18.48 7.15
N LYS A 36 4.78 -18.66 7.47
CA LYS A 36 4.25 -19.89 8.05
C LYS A 36 3.84 -20.85 6.93
N ASN A 37 3.97 -22.15 7.15
CA ASN A 37 3.43 -23.15 6.22
C ASN A 37 1.90 -23.09 6.26
N ASN A 38 1.26 -23.11 5.08
CA ASN A 38 -0.20 -23.00 4.94
C ASN A 38 -0.79 -21.76 5.64
N GLU A 39 -0.09 -20.62 5.54
CA GLU A 39 -0.56 -19.36 6.11
C GLU A 39 -1.90 -18.91 5.51
N THR A 40 -2.80 -18.50 6.39
CA THR A 40 -4.15 -18.03 6.06
C THR A 40 -4.25 -16.50 6.15
N GLU A 41 -5.33 -15.93 5.62
CA GLU A 41 -5.61 -14.49 5.77
C GLU A 41 -5.78 -14.10 7.25
N GLU A 42 -6.38 -14.98 8.06
CA GLU A 42 -6.50 -14.83 9.51
C GLU A 42 -5.12 -14.73 10.19
N ASP A 43 -4.17 -15.59 9.81
CA ASP A 43 -2.80 -15.55 10.37
C ASP A 43 -2.13 -14.19 10.08
N LEU A 44 -2.31 -13.65 8.87
CA LEU A 44 -1.77 -12.35 8.50
C LEU A 44 -2.46 -11.22 9.29
N MET A 45 -3.78 -11.30 9.45
CA MET A 45 -4.57 -10.35 10.25
C MET A 45 -4.10 -10.30 11.71
N ASP A 46 -3.85 -11.48 12.30
CA ASP A 46 -3.38 -11.59 13.67
C ASP A 46 -1.98 -10.99 13.86
N ILE A 47 -1.10 -11.11 12.86
CA ILE A 47 0.22 -10.44 12.87
C ILE A 47 0.05 -8.92 12.88
N VAL A 48 -0.82 -8.38 12.03
CA VAL A 48 -1.06 -6.92 11.94
C VAL A 48 -1.65 -6.39 13.25
N LEU A 49 -2.65 -7.06 13.81
CA LEU A 49 -3.27 -6.67 15.09
C LEU A 49 -2.28 -6.77 16.25
N SER A 50 -1.45 -7.83 16.27
CA SER A 50 -0.40 -8.00 17.28
C SER A 50 0.65 -6.89 17.21
N LEU A 51 1.05 -6.49 16.00
CA LEU A 51 1.95 -5.36 15.83
C LEU A 51 1.30 -4.06 16.28
N SER A 52 0.06 -3.81 15.86
CA SER A 52 -0.72 -2.62 16.21
C SER A 52 -0.77 -2.41 17.72
N ASN A 53 -1.10 -3.46 18.47
CA ASN A 53 -1.13 -3.44 19.93
C ASN A 53 0.24 -3.12 20.55
N LYS A 54 1.34 -3.64 19.99
CA LYS A 54 2.70 -3.38 20.49
C LYS A 54 3.16 -1.94 20.28
N ILE A 55 2.70 -1.29 19.21
CA ILE A 55 3.03 0.11 18.92
C ILE A 55 1.97 1.09 19.45
N TYR A 56 1.06 0.63 20.30
CA TYR A 56 -0.07 1.40 20.85
C TYR A 56 -0.96 2.04 19.77
N CYS A 57 -1.00 1.43 18.59
CA CYS A 57 -1.95 1.76 17.54
C CYS A 57 -3.22 0.93 17.75
N LYS A 58 -4.40 1.51 17.46
CA LYS A 58 -5.69 0.83 17.60
C LYS A 58 -6.27 0.54 16.22
N ILE A 59 -5.74 -0.50 15.56
CA ILE A 59 -6.30 -1.01 14.31
C ILE A 59 -7.37 -2.05 14.64
N LYS A 60 -8.53 -1.95 14.01
CA LYS A 60 -9.59 -2.97 14.04
C LYS A 60 -9.59 -3.77 12.74
N LYS A 61 -10.13 -5.00 12.78
CA LYS A 61 -10.31 -5.83 11.58
C LYS A 61 -11.13 -5.12 10.48
N SER A 62 -12.10 -4.30 10.87
CA SER A 62 -12.92 -3.49 9.95
C SER A 62 -12.15 -2.43 9.18
N ASP A 63 -10.97 -2.05 9.67
CA ASP A 63 -10.16 -0.97 9.08
C ASP A 63 -9.28 -1.51 7.95
N ILE A 64 -9.18 -2.84 7.82
CA ILE A 64 -8.36 -3.54 6.84
C ILE A 64 -9.30 -4.11 5.77
N ARG A 65 -9.12 -3.67 4.52
CA ARG A 65 -9.93 -4.12 3.39
C ARG A 65 -9.40 -5.39 2.74
N ASP A 66 -8.11 -5.39 2.43
CA ASP A 66 -7.44 -6.46 1.68
C ASP A 66 -6.08 -6.74 2.32
N MET A 67 -5.68 -8.01 2.36
CA MET A 67 -4.37 -8.43 2.87
C MET A 67 -3.77 -9.56 2.05
N TYR A 68 -2.51 -9.40 1.66
CA TYR A 68 -1.82 -10.40 0.85
C TYR A 68 -0.31 -10.27 0.98
N ARG A 69 0.40 -11.36 0.69
CA ARG A 69 1.86 -11.30 0.48
C ARG A 69 2.16 -10.92 -0.95
N ILE A 70 3.03 -9.93 -1.12
CA ILE A 70 3.58 -9.60 -2.42
C ILE A 70 4.54 -10.72 -2.82
N ARG A 71 4.24 -11.42 -3.94
CA ARG A 71 5.21 -12.31 -4.59
C ARG A 71 6.15 -11.42 -5.40
N SER A 72 7.41 -11.33 -5.01
CA SER A 72 8.43 -10.84 -5.93
C SER A 72 8.49 -11.81 -7.10
N LEU A 73 8.27 -11.31 -8.31
CA LEU A 73 8.56 -12.07 -9.52
C LEU A 73 10.04 -12.41 -9.48
N VAL A 74 10.36 -13.71 -9.35
CA VAL A 74 11.72 -14.17 -9.62
C VAL A 74 11.91 -13.96 -11.12
N ILE A 75 12.72 -12.97 -11.50
CA ILE A 75 13.16 -12.84 -12.89
C ILE A 75 14.00 -14.10 -13.12
N SER A 76 13.43 -15.09 -13.78
CA SER A 76 14.15 -16.29 -14.17
C SER A 76 15.17 -15.89 -15.22
N GLU A 77 16.43 -15.81 -14.82
CA GLU A 77 17.56 -15.75 -15.74
C GLU A 77 17.50 -16.97 -16.66
N GLN A 78 17.24 -16.73 -17.95
CA GLN A 78 17.42 -17.75 -18.97
C GLN A 78 18.92 -18.05 -19.01
N LYS A 79 19.32 -19.21 -18.48
CA LYS A 79 20.66 -19.75 -18.72
C LYS A 79 20.77 -20.06 -20.22
N GLU A 80 21.56 -19.25 -20.90
CA GLU A 80 22.07 -19.52 -22.25
C GLU A 80 22.82 -20.86 -22.19
N ASN A 81 22.30 -21.86 -22.91
CA ASN A 81 22.94 -23.17 -22.99
C ASN A 81 24.14 -23.06 -23.94
N ASP A 82 25.35 -23.17 -23.38
CA ASP A 82 26.56 -23.52 -24.14
C ASP A 82 26.44 -24.96 -24.64
N VAL A 83 26.46 -25.13 -25.97
CA VAL A 83 26.83 -26.37 -26.68
C VAL A 83 27.87 -26.02 -27.73
#